data_AF-A0A6C0Y5D8-F1
#
_entry.id   AF-A0A6C0Y5D8-F1
#
_cell.length_a   1.000
_cell.length_b   1.000
_cell.length_c   1.000
_cell.angle_alpha   90.00
_cell.angle_beta   90.00
_cell.angle_gamma   90.00
#
_symmetry.space_group_name_H-M   'P 1'
#
loop_
_entity.id
_entity.type
_entity.pdbx_description
1 polymer ?
#
loop_
_entity_poly.entity_id
_entity_poly.type
_entity_poly.pdbx_seq_one_letter_code
_entity_poly.pdbx_strand_id
1 'polypeptide(L)'
;MYIKPWIALGGLAAVLGLGGCQTLSNTTEKVSDQVTGLFSAKDKAPKIDKDGVVDISKKTLEQLEKFTASMPTQQWVYIENEQLGRYQLKNKAQDGVILTLALQCKISSQRPTFSLSNAEGKTLLKAYDPNAGQIQFLLDNQNYGNPFNVHTDEPLKRFQAAIAQAKVIKIFNASRLYTFQNGNADLLSKPVSCQESGASS
;
A
#
# COMPACT_ATOMS: atom_id res chain seq x y z
N MET A 1 -9.86 -33.21 -47.64
CA MET A 1 -8.47 -33.57 -48.01
C MET A 1 -8.31 -33.35 -49.51
N TYR A 2 -7.50 -32.37 -49.93
CA TYR A 2 -7.25 -32.01 -51.33
C TYR A 2 -5.83 -31.41 -51.43
N ILE A 3 -5.09 -31.65 -52.52
CA ILE A 3 -3.61 -31.54 -52.57
C ILE A 3 -3.10 -31.05 -53.94
N LYS A 4 -2.08 -30.15 -53.95
CA LYS A 4 -1.29 -29.63 -55.12
C LYS A 4 -2.08 -28.79 -56.16
N PRO A 5 -1.42 -28.08 -57.12
CA PRO A 5 0.02 -27.75 -57.35
C PRO A 5 0.30 -26.22 -57.09
N TRP A 6 1.41 -25.50 -57.41
CA TRP A 6 2.85 -25.70 -57.76
C TRP A 6 3.63 -24.37 -57.45
N ILE A 7 4.97 -24.28 -57.32
CA ILE A 7 6.08 -24.19 -58.32
C ILE A 7 5.82 -23.09 -59.39
N ALA A 8 6.68 -22.10 -59.73
CA ALA A 8 8.16 -21.87 -59.70
C ALA A 8 8.47 -20.33 -59.68
N LEU A 9 9.70 -19.76 -59.66
CA LEU A 9 11.09 -20.08 -59.23
C LEU A 9 11.99 -18.82 -59.44
N GLY A 10 13.11 -18.65 -58.71
CA GLY A 10 14.22 -17.72 -59.07
C GLY A 10 14.33 -16.44 -58.21
N GLY A 11 15.52 -15.89 -57.93
CA GLY A 11 16.87 -16.29 -58.36
C GLY A 11 18.03 -15.71 -57.51
N LEU A 12 19.27 -16.06 -57.88
CA LEU A 12 20.53 -15.80 -57.16
C LEU A 12 20.93 -14.31 -57.11
N ALA A 13 21.65 -13.94 -56.04
CA ALA A 13 22.98 -13.32 -56.13
C ALA A 13 23.75 -13.47 -54.80
N ALA A 14 25.08 -13.55 -54.87
CA ALA A 14 25.97 -13.54 -53.69
C ALA A 14 27.17 -12.61 -53.96
N VAL A 15 27.67 -11.93 -52.92
CA VAL A 15 28.91 -11.14 -52.97
C VAL A 15 29.73 -11.42 -51.70
N LEU A 16 31.04 -11.54 -51.87
CA LEU A 16 32.01 -11.83 -50.81
C LEU A 16 32.50 -10.54 -50.14
N GLY A 17 32.78 -10.59 -48.84
CA GLY A 17 33.46 -9.53 -48.09
C GLY A 17 34.63 -10.09 -47.29
N LEU A 18 35.85 -9.90 -47.78
CA LEU A 18 37.08 -10.25 -47.06
C LEU A 18 37.48 -9.13 -46.10
N GLY A 19 37.92 -9.48 -44.89
CA GLY A 19 38.39 -8.51 -43.90
C GLY A 19 38.96 -9.17 -42.66
N GLY A 20 40.25 -9.47 -42.67
CA GLY A 20 40.97 -9.94 -41.49
C GLY A 20 42.25 -9.14 -41.29
N CYS A 21 42.44 -8.53 -40.11
CA CYS A 21 43.73 -8.03 -39.68
C CYS A 21 43.83 -7.83 -38.16
N GLN A 22 44.53 -8.78 -37.51
CA GLN A 22 45.51 -8.60 -36.44
C GLN A 22 45.14 -8.01 -35.06
N THR A 23 45.76 -8.62 -34.05
CA THR A 23 45.71 -8.30 -32.62
C THR A 23 46.65 -7.15 -32.25
N LEU A 24 46.28 -6.31 -31.27
CA LEU A 24 47.21 -5.79 -30.24
C LEU A 24 46.43 -5.28 -29.01
N SER A 25 47.13 -5.06 -27.91
CA SER A 25 46.54 -5.09 -26.55
C SER A 25 46.47 -3.74 -25.83
N ASN A 26 45.67 -3.71 -24.76
CA ASN A 26 45.65 -2.76 -23.64
C ASN A 26 45.10 -1.34 -23.91
N THR A 27 43.88 -1.09 -23.43
CA THR A 27 43.61 -0.10 -22.35
C THR A 27 42.19 -0.30 -21.77
N THR A 28 42.07 -0.03 -20.47
CA THR A 28 40.88 0.32 -19.64
C THR A 28 39.62 0.73 -20.44
N GLU A 29 38.40 0.30 -20.11
CA GLU A 29 37.85 0.23 -18.75
C GLU A 29 37.20 -1.09 -18.31
N LYS A 30 37.14 -1.29 -16.99
CA LYS A 30 36.23 -2.25 -16.35
C LYS A 30 34.85 -1.60 -16.27
N VAL A 31 33.85 -2.17 -16.94
CA VAL A 31 32.44 -1.93 -16.53
C VAL A 31 32.22 -2.69 -15.21
N SER A 32 32.43 -1.98 -14.11
CA SER A 32 32.31 -2.50 -12.75
C SER A 32 30.89 -2.91 -12.40
N ASP A 33 30.74 -3.82 -11.45
CA ASP A 33 29.50 -4.04 -10.70
C ASP A 33 28.94 -2.70 -10.16
N GLN A 34 27.88 -2.19 -10.77
CA GLN A 34 27.12 -1.01 -10.29
C GLN A 34 25.60 -1.20 -10.35
N VAL A 35 25.11 -2.45 -10.30
CA VAL A 35 23.69 -2.76 -10.00
C VAL A 35 23.54 -3.46 -8.64
N THR A 36 24.53 -3.27 -7.75
CA THR A 36 24.51 -3.68 -6.33
C THR A 36 24.59 -2.50 -5.36
N GLY A 37 24.66 -1.26 -5.87
CA GLY A 37 24.83 -0.04 -5.07
C GLY A 37 23.61 0.39 -4.23
N LEU A 38 22.42 -0.18 -4.44
CA LEU A 38 21.20 0.22 -3.73
C LEU A 38 21.04 -0.39 -2.33
N PHE A 39 22.05 -1.12 -1.84
CA PHE A 39 22.11 -1.63 -0.46
C PHE A 39 23.32 -1.10 0.31
N SER A 40 23.30 0.21 0.58
CA SER A 40 24.13 0.76 1.67
C SER A 40 23.67 0.17 3.01
N ALA A 41 24.43 -0.78 3.56
CA ALA A 41 24.14 -1.54 4.78
C ALA A 41 24.05 -0.72 6.09
N LYS A 42 23.93 0.61 5.99
CA LYS A 42 23.61 1.54 7.08
C LYS A 42 22.13 1.88 7.17
N ASP A 43 21.36 1.78 6.07
CA ASP A 43 19.92 2.02 6.07
C ASP A 43 19.17 0.81 6.65
N LYS A 44 19.21 0.71 7.97
CA LYS A 44 18.34 -0.20 8.72
C LYS A 44 16.89 0.22 8.47
N ALA A 45 16.01 -0.76 8.24
CA ALA A 45 14.56 -0.52 8.19
C ALA A 45 14.13 0.32 9.41
N PRO A 46 13.23 1.31 9.24
CA PRO A 46 12.87 2.22 10.33
C PRO A 46 12.35 1.40 11.50
N LYS A 47 12.95 1.59 12.66
CA LYS A 47 12.60 0.85 13.86
C LYS A 47 11.23 1.31 14.31
N ILE A 48 10.28 0.39 14.34
CA ILE A 48 9.10 0.53 15.18
C ILE A 48 9.59 0.50 16.63
N ASP A 49 9.16 1.46 17.43
CA ASP A 49 9.42 1.45 18.86
C ASP A 49 8.51 0.41 19.58
N LYS A 50 8.54 0.41 20.91
CA LYS A 50 7.71 -0.51 21.71
C LYS A 50 6.23 -0.15 21.70
N ASP A 51 5.90 1.06 21.24
CA ASP A 51 4.60 1.69 21.36
C ASP A 51 3.89 1.74 19.98
N GLY A 52 4.48 1.12 18.95
CA GLY A 52 3.91 1.00 17.61
C GLY A 52 4.04 2.25 16.74
N VAL A 53 4.82 3.24 17.16
CA VAL A 53 5.04 4.49 16.42
C VAL A 53 6.28 4.36 15.53
N VAL A 54 6.22 5.01 14.35
CA VAL A 54 7.31 5.00 13.37
C VAL A 54 7.51 6.41 12.79
N ASP A 55 8.54 7.08 13.31
CA ASP A 55 9.11 8.29 12.69
C ASP A 55 9.75 7.93 11.35
N ILE A 56 9.22 8.52 10.27
CA ILE A 56 9.78 8.45 8.93
C ILE A 56 10.03 9.85 8.35
N SER A 57 10.22 10.86 9.21
CA SER A 57 10.42 12.30 8.90
C SER A 57 11.54 12.63 7.91
N LYS A 58 12.42 11.67 7.59
CA LYS A 58 13.55 11.83 6.64
C LYS A 58 13.56 10.77 5.53
N LYS A 59 12.40 10.14 5.25
CA LYS A 59 12.29 8.99 4.34
C LYS A 59 11.48 9.31 3.07
N THR A 60 11.94 8.77 1.95
CA THR A 60 11.29 8.91 0.63
C THR A 60 10.02 8.05 0.53
N LEU A 61 9.20 8.29 -0.50
CA LEU A 61 8.01 7.48 -0.79
C LEU A 61 8.35 5.99 -0.94
N GLU A 62 9.42 5.66 -1.67
CA GLU A 62 9.93 4.29 -1.84
C GLU A 62 10.29 3.62 -0.48
N GLN A 63 10.80 4.41 0.48
CA GLN A 63 11.11 3.92 1.82
C GLN A 63 9.85 3.73 2.69
N LEU A 64 8.79 4.51 2.47
CA LEU A 64 7.45 4.29 3.05
C LEU A 64 6.76 3.06 2.45
N GLU A 65 6.93 2.79 1.16
CA GLU A 65 6.43 1.58 0.49
C GLU A 65 7.14 0.33 1.04
N LYS A 66 8.47 0.34 1.09
CA LYS A 66 9.29 -0.70 1.72
C LYS A 66 8.91 -0.92 3.19
N PHE A 67 8.65 0.16 3.94
CA PHE A 67 8.13 0.05 5.30
C PHE A 67 6.76 -0.65 5.35
N THR A 68 5.81 -0.24 4.49
CA THR A 68 4.46 -0.81 4.43
C THR A 68 4.49 -2.32 4.09
N ALA A 69 5.43 -2.75 3.25
CA ALA A 69 5.70 -4.16 3.00
C ALA A 69 6.19 -4.91 4.27
N SER A 70 7.11 -4.33 5.04
CA SER A 70 7.60 -4.88 6.32
C SER A 70 6.70 -4.67 7.55
N MET A 71 5.59 -3.94 7.41
CA MET A 71 4.73 -3.53 8.53
C MET A 71 4.19 -4.78 9.27
N PRO A 72 4.23 -4.81 10.61
CA PRO A 72 3.73 -5.94 11.40
C PRO A 72 2.24 -6.15 11.20
N THR A 73 1.79 -7.38 11.41
CA THR A 73 0.37 -7.75 11.27
C THR A 73 -0.36 -7.70 12.61
N GLN A 74 -1.68 -7.57 12.54
CA GLN A 74 -2.62 -7.71 13.66
C GLN A 74 -2.44 -6.69 14.81
N GLN A 75 -1.91 -5.50 14.48
CA GLN A 75 -1.81 -4.35 15.37
C GLN A 75 -1.81 -3.04 14.59
N TRP A 76 -2.14 -1.94 15.27
CA TRP A 76 -1.97 -0.59 14.75
C TRP A 76 -0.51 -0.18 14.68
N VAL A 77 -0.21 0.55 13.62
CA VAL A 77 1.06 1.21 13.35
C VAL A 77 0.73 2.65 12.97
N TYR A 78 1.31 3.60 13.70
CA TYR A 78 1.14 5.02 13.46
C TYR A 78 2.40 5.58 12.80
N ILE A 79 2.23 6.10 11.57
CA ILE A 79 3.30 6.48 10.65
C ILE A 79 3.32 8.00 10.53
N GLU A 80 4.43 8.64 10.90
CA GLU A 80 4.60 10.09 10.84
C GLU A 80 5.65 10.50 9.81
N ASN A 81 5.23 11.22 8.76
CA ASN A 81 6.11 11.91 7.85
C ASN A 81 5.84 13.43 7.94
N GLU A 82 6.60 14.10 8.81
CA GLU A 82 6.47 15.54 9.05
C GLU A 82 6.75 16.38 7.79
N GLN A 83 7.80 16.02 7.03
CA GLN A 83 8.19 16.71 5.79
C GLN A 83 7.08 16.78 4.75
N LEU A 84 6.25 15.74 4.65
CA LEU A 84 5.12 15.68 3.73
C LEU A 84 3.78 16.04 4.39
N GLY A 85 3.75 16.36 5.69
CA GLY A 85 2.53 16.59 6.46
C GLY A 85 1.59 15.36 6.53
N ARG A 86 2.14 14.15 6.35
CA ARG A 86 1.36 12.90 6.23
C ARG A 86 1.47 12.06 7.51
N TYR A 87 0.33 11.91 8.17
CA TYR A 87 0.17 11.14 9.39
C TYR A 87 -0.89 10.07 9.12
N GLN A 88 -0.52 8.78 9.21
CA GLN A 88 -1.39 7.66 8.84
C GLN A 88 -1.44 6.60 9.94
N LEU A 89 -2.64 6.07 10.21
CA LEU A 89 -2.85 4.96 11.11
C LEU A 89 -3.28 3.72 10.31
N LYS A 90 -2.49 2.64 10.37
CA LYS A 90 -2.69 1.43 9.56
C LYS A 90 -2.63 0.16 10.40
N ASN A 91 -3.38 -0.86 10.00
CA ASN A 91 -3.33 -2.22 10.57
C ASN A 91 -3.36 -3.23 9.42
N LYS A 92 -2.47 -4.23 9.46
CA LYS A 92 -2.31 -5.23 8.41
C LYS A 92 -2.84 -6.58 8.91
N ALA A 93 -3.81 -7.16 8.23
CA ALA A 93 -4.27 -8.51 8.51
C ALA A 93 -3.20 -9.55 8.11
N GLN A 94 -3.36 -10.79 8.60
CA GLN A 94 -2.45 -11.91 8.29
C GLN A 94 -2.41 -12.27 6.79
N ASP A 95 -3.46 -11.96 6.04
CA ASP A 95 -3.54 -12.12 4.58
C ASP A 95 -2.86 -10.99 3.79
N GLY A 96 -2.30 -9.99 4.48
CA GLY A 96 -1.64 -8.83 3.88
C GLY A 96 -2.58 -7.69 3.50
N VAL A 97 -3.90 -7.81 3.68
CA VAL A 97 -4.85 -6.70 3.52
C VAL A 97 -4.55 -5.63 4.58
N ILE A 98 -4.55 -4.36 4.19
CA ILE A 98 -4.27 -3.22 5.06
C ILE A 98 -5.54 -2.38 5.24
N LEU A 99 -5.96 -2.23 6.49
CA LEU A 99 -6.94 -1.23 6.90
C LEU A 99 -6.22 0.07 7.27
N THR A 100 -6.55 1.15 6.57
CA THR A 100 -6.19 2.51 6.99
C THR A 100 -7.42 3.13 7.66
N LEU A 101 -7.27 3.59 8.90
CA LEU A 101 -8.31 4.37 9.60
C LEU A 101 -7.90 5.82 9.74
N ALA A 102 -8.87 6.71 9.57
CA ALA A 102 -8.72 8.12 9.84
C ALA A 102 -9.88 8.62 10.71
N LEU A 103 -9.78 8.37 12.01
CA LEU A 103 -10.82 8.69 12.99
C LEU A 103 -10.69 10.10 13.57
N GLN A 104 -9.47 10.55 13.84
CA GLN A 104 -9.16 11.82 14.50
C GLN A 104 -8.43 12.73 13.51
N CYS A 105 -9.13 13.71 12.94
CA CYS A 105 -8.57 14.53 11.85
C CYS A 105 -7.76 15.72 12.38
N LYS A 106 -6.51 15.89 11.92
CA LYS A 106 -5.67 17.07 12.24
C LYS A 106 -6.29 18.40 11.78
N ILE A 107 -7.18 18.36 10.78
CA ILE A 107 -7.97 19.51 10.32
C ILE A 107 -9.44 19.21 10.61
N SER A 108 -10.11 20.05 11.40
CA SER A 108 -11.49 19.81 11.87
C SER A 108 -12.57 19.89 10.79
N SER A 109 -12.28 20.53 9.65
CA SER A 109 -13.14 20.52 8.46
C SER A 109 -12.92 19.32 7.54
N GLN A 110 -11.89 18.50 7.78
CA GLN A 110 -11.72 17.22 7.11
C GLN A 110 -12.61 16.16 7.76
N ARG A 111 -13.20 15.30 6.93
CA ARG A 111 -14.12 14.27 7.39
C ARG A 111 -13.39 12.95 7.66
N PRO A 112 -13.64 12.29 8.81
CA PRO A 112 -13.12 10.95 9.09
C PRO A 112 -13.43 9.96 7.96
N THR A 113 -12.50 9.04 7.67
CA THR A 113 -12.60 8.07 6.57
C THR A 113 -11.92 6.73 6.93
N PHE A 114 -12.10 5.73 6.08
CA PHE A 114 -11.31 4.51 6.06
C PHE A 114 -11.07 4.04 4.63
N SER A 115 -10.03 3.22 4.44
CA SER A 115 -9.86 2.43 3.23
C SER A 115 -9.27 1.06 3.54
N LEU A 116 -9.57 0.10 2.65
CA LEU A 116 -8.87 -1.18 2.58
C LEU A 116 -8.00 -1.20 1.32
N SER A 117 -6.76 -1.68 1.43
CA SER A 117 -5.94 -2.06 0.27
C SER A 117 -5.46 -3.50 0.38
N ASN A 118 -5.09 -4.11 -0.74
CA ASN A 118 -4.28 -5.33 -0.73
C ASN A 118 -2.81 -5.01 -0.35
N ALA A 119 -1.97 -6.05 -0.30
CA ALA A 119 -0.54 -5.93 -0.02
C ALA A 119 0.20 -5.07 -1.07
N GLU A 120 -0.30 -5.06 -2.31
CA GLU A 120 0.20 -4.26 -3.43
C GLU A 120 -0.29 -2.79 -3.43
N GLY A 121 -1.01 -2.36 -2.38
CA GLY A 121 -1.48 -0.97 -2.21
C GLY A 121 -2.69 -0.57 -3.06
N LYS A 122 -3.19 -1.45 -3.94
CA LYS A 122 -4.45 -1.24 -4.69
C LYS A 122 -5.62 -1.21 -3.71
N THR A 123 -6.42 -0.15 -3.79
CA THR A 123 -7.64 -0.01 -2.98
C THR A 123 -8.68 -1.09 -3.32
N LEU A 124 -9.28 -1.65 -2.27
CA LEU A 124 -10.35 -2.65 -2.31
C LEU A 124 -11.70 -2.08 -1.83
N LEU A 125 -11.67 -1.11 -0.91
CA LEU A 125 -12.85 -0.47 -0.32
C LEU A 125 -12.51 0.93 0.21
N LYS A 126 -13.49 1.83 0.25
CA LYS A 126 -13.39 3.19 0.80
C LYS A 126 -14.65 3.53 1.61
N ALA A 127 -14.58 4.51 2.50
CA ALA A 127 -15.75 5.02 3.22
C ALA A 127 -16.81 5.66 2.29
N TYR A 128 -16.36 6.28 1.19
CA TYR A 128 -17.16 7.16 0.32
C TYR A 128 -17.20 6.74 -1.14
N ASP A 129 -17.33 5.44 -1.39
CA ASP A 129 -17.58 4.90 -2.73
C ASP A 129 -19.08 4.54 -2.89
N PRO A 130 -19.84 5.22 -3.80
CA PRO A 130 -21.25 4.90 -4.02
C PRO A 130 -21.48 3.52 -4.64
N ASN A 131 -20.45 2.88 -5.20
CA ASN A 131 -20.53 1.56 -5.84
C ASN A 131 -20.18 0.41 -4.88
N ALA A 132 -19.67 0.71 -3.68
CA ALA A 132 -19.25 -0.31 -2.72
C ALA A 132 -20.40 -1.16 -2.16
N GLY A 133 -21.66 -0.72 -2.30
CA GLY A 133 -22.82 -1.40 -1.72
C GLY A 133 -22.82 -1.33 -0.19
N GLN A 134 -23.32 -2.37 0.47
CA GLN A 134 -23.39 -2.38 1.93
C GLN A 134 -22.01 -2.66 2.55
N ILE A 135 -21.63 -1.82 3.51
CA ILE A 135 -20.44 -1.97 4.35
C ILE A 135 -20.92 -2.17 5.79
N GLN A 136 -20.40 -3.19 6.46
CA GLN A 136 -20.69 -3.46 7.87
C GLN A 136 -19.39 -3.62 8.66
N PHE A 137 -19.16 -2.78 9.67
CA PHE A 137 -18.12 -2.96 10.68
C PHE A 137 -18.68 -3.81 11.81
N LEU A 138 -17.92 -4.81 12.26
CA LEU A 138 -18.23 -5.59 13.45
C LEU A 138 -17.06 -5.52 14.42
N LEU A 139 -17.32 -5.13 15.66
CA LEU A 139 -16.36 -5.04 16.75
C LEU A 139 -16.70 -6.14 17.77
N ASP A 140 -15.79 -7.09 17.99
CA ASP A 140 -16.04 -8.30 18.78
C ASP A 140 -17.36 -9.02 18.43
N ASN A 141 -17.70 -8.99 17.13
CA ASN A 141 -18.92 -9.48 16.48
C ASN A 141 -20.21 -8.65 16.69
N GLN A 142 -20.21 -7.60 17.51
CA GLN A 142 -21.29 -6.62 17.54
C GLN A 142 -21.26 -5.74 16.28
N ASN A 143 -22.39 -5.57 15.61
CA ASN A 143 -22.49 -4.86 14.32
C ASN A 143 -22.75 -3.36 14.50
N TYR A 144 -21.96 -2.52 13.82
CA TYR A 144 -22.03 -1.05 13.83
C TYR A 144 -22.47 -0.46 12.48
N GLY A 145 -22.81 -1.30 11.48
CA GLY A 145 -23.15 -0.86 10.13
C GLY A 145 -21.98 -0.14 9.44
N ASN A 146 -22.24 0.90 8.66
CA ASN A 146 -21.20 1.83 8.21
C ASN A 146 -21.13 3.04 9.18
N PRO A 147 -20.14 3.12 10.09
CA PRO A 147 -20.03 4.23 11.03
C PRO A 147 -19.62 5.54 10.34
N PHE A 148 -19.15 5.49 9.10
CA PHE A 148 -18.80 6.65 8.28
C PHE A 148 -19.98 7.18 7.45
N ASN A 149 -21.22 6.74 7.70
CA ASN A 149 -22.39 7.25 6.97
C ASN A 149 -22.56 8.78 7.12
N VAL A 150 -23.14 9.45 6.11
CA VAL A 150 -23.01 10.89 5.88
C VAL A 150 -24.04 11.76 6.61
N HIS A 151 -25.05 11.16 7.23
CA HIS A 151 -26.23 11.87 7.70
C HIS A 151 -26.18 12.30 9.18
N THR A 152 -25.37 11.66 10.02
CA THR A 152 -25.20 11.99 11.46
C THR A 152 -23.84 11.54 11.98
N ASP A 153 -23.31 12.22 13.00
CA ASP A 153 -22.06 11.83 13.68
C ASP A 153 -22.24 10.70 14.71
N GLU A 154 -23.46 10.41 15.16
CA GLU A 154 -23.73 9.49 16.27
C GLU A 154 -23.24 8.05 16.01
N PRO A 155 -23.37 7.47 14.80
CA PRO A 155 -22.74 6.18 14.47
C PRO A 155 -21.21 6.23 14.64
N LEU A 156 -20.57 7.29 14.17
CA LEU A 156 -19.11 7.45 14.26
C LEU A 156 -18.64 7.60 15.71
N LYS A 157 -19.29 8.45 16.51
CA LYS A 157 -18.93 8.69 17.92
C LYS A 157 -19.06 7.41 18.76
N ARG A 158 -20.11 6.62 18.55
CA ARG A 158 -20.28 5.29 19.18
C ARG A 158 -19.22 4.30 18.72
N PHE A 159 -18.90 4.28 17.43
CA PHE A 159 -17.87 3.41 16.88
C PHE A 159 -16.47 3.77 17.39
N GLN A 160 -16.11 5.06 17.47
CA GLN A 160 -14.85 5.55 18.05
C GLN A 160 -14.66 5.09 19.51
N ALA A 161 -15.70 5.19 20.33
CA ALA A 161 -15.66 4.72 21.71
C ALA A 161 -15.51 3.19 21.82
N ALA A 162 -16.18 2.42 20.94
CA ALA A 162 -16.13 0.97 20.95
C ALA A 162 -14.81 0.40 20.38
N ILE A 163 -14.30 0.96 19.28
CA ILE A 163 -13.07 0.46 18.63
C ILE A 163 -11.82 0.68 19.48
N ALA A 164 -11.83 1.65 20.41
CA ALA A 164 -10.76 1.80 21.40
C ALA A 164 -10.71 0.66 22.44
N GLN A 165 -11.76 -0.15 22.58
CA GLN A 165 -11.88 -1.22 23.58
C GLN A 165 -12.01 -2.63 22.99
N ALA A 166 -12.44 -2.74 21.73
CA ALA A 166 -12.62 -4.01 21.03
C ALA A 166 -11.31 -4.80 20.90
N LYS A 167 -11.39 -6.13 20.78
CA LYS A 167 -10.22 -7.00 20.53
C LYS A 167 -10.08 -7.36 19.05
N VAL A 168 -11.20 -7.60 18.38
CA VAL A 168 -11.26 -8.00 16.97
C VAL A 168 -12.13 -7.00 16.19
N ILE A 169 -11.57 -6.47 15.11
CA ILE A 169 -12.26 -5.64 14.12
C ILE A 169 -12.51 -6.50 12.89
N LYS A 170 -13.75 -6.52 12.40
CA LYS A 170 -14.12 -7.14 11.14
C LYS A 170 -14.82 -6.14 10.24
N ILE A 171 -14.59 -6.24 8.94
CA ILE A 171 -15.32 -5.47 7.92
C ILE A 171 -15.93 -6.46 6.94
N PHE A 172 -17.26 -6.47 6.84
CA PHE A 172 -18.00 -7.27 5.88
C PHE A 172 -18.49 -6.38 4.73
N ASN A 173 -18.17 -6.80 3.50
CA ASN A 173 -18.57 -6.14 2.27
C ASN A 173 -18.50 -7.13 1.10
N ALA A 174 -19.48 -7.10 0.18
CA ALA A 174 -19.52 -7.93 -1.04
C ALA A 174 -19.18 -9.42 -0.80
N SER A 175 -19.80 -10.03 0.22
CA SER A 175 -19.58 -11.43 0.67
C SER A 175 -18.15 -11.76 1.13
N ARG A 176 -17.30 -10.77 1.40
CA ARG A 176 -15.96 -10.91 1.98
C ARG A 176 -15.93 -10.38 3.42
N LEU A 177 -15.15 -11.03 4.28
CA LEU A 177 -14.99 -10.69 5.70
C LEU A 177 -13.52 -10.46 6.03
N TYR A 178 -13.09 -9.20 5.98
CA TYR A 178 -11.74 -8.79 6.37
C TYR A 178 -11.65 -8.77 7.90
N THR A 179 -10.55 -9.30 8.48
CA THR A 179 -10.42 -9.48 9.95
C THR A 179 -9.06 -9.01 10.47
N PHE A 180 -9.09 -8.13 11.47
CA PHE A 180 -7.93 -7.51 12.11
C PHE A 180 -8.02 -7.68 13.64
N GLN A 181 -6.90 -7.90 14.31
CA GLN A 181 -6.81 -7.74 15.77
C GLN A 181 -6.47 -6.29 16.12
N ASN A 182 -6.91 -5.84 17.28
CA ASN A 182 -6.80 -4.45 17.74
C ASN A 182 -5.56 -4.20 18.62
N GLY A 183 -4.40 -4.77 18.27
CA GLY A 183 -3.15 -4.46 18.98
C GLY A 183 -2.81 -2.97 18.89
N ASN A 184 -2.19 -2.39 19.92
CA ASN A 184 -1.87 -0.95 20.01
C ASN A 184 -3.09 -0.03 19.81
N ALA A 185 -4.24 -0.40 20.42
CA ALA A 185 -5.51 0.33 20.29
C ALA A 185 -5.44 1.79 20.78
N ASP A 186 -4.50 2.14 21.66
CA ASP A 186 -4.22 3.50 22.09
C ASP A 186 -3.87 4.43 20.92
N LEU A 187 -3.24 3.91 19.86
CA LEU A 187 -2.91 4.66 18.66
C LEU A 187 -4.15 5.13 17.86
N LEU A 188 -5.34 4.56 18.10
CA LEU A 188 -6.61 5.05 17.52
C LEU A 188 -6.96 6.48 17.96
N SER A 189 -6.35 6.96 19.06
CA SER A 189 -6.50 8.34 19.54
C SER A 189 -5.57 9.35 18.84
N LYS A 190 -4.55 8.88 18.10
CA LYS A 190 -3.56 9.75 17.44
C LYS A 190 -4.19 10.55 16.29
N PRO A 191 -3.89 11.85 16.15
CA PRO A 191 -4.47 12.68 15.09
C PRO A 191 -3.77 12.43 13.75
N VAL A 192 -4.54 12.20 12.69
CA VAL A 192 -4.06 11.82 11.35
C VAL A 192 -4.43 12.83 10.25
N SER A 193 -3.89 12.64 9.05
CA SER A 193 -4.25 13.39 7.83
C SER A 193 -5.49 12.77 7.16
N CYS A 194 -6.68 13.31 7.43
CA CYS A 194 -7.96 12.85 6.86
C CYS A 194 -8.22 13.40 5.44
N GLN A 195 -7.36 13.07 4.46
CA GLN A 195 -7.63 13.41 3.06
C GLN A 195 -8.36 12.29 2.32
N GLU A 196 -9.60 12.54 1.88
CA GLU A 196 -10.18 11.80 0.75
C GLU A 196 -11.21 12.61 -0.07
N SER A 197 -10.82 13.80 -0.55
CA SER A 197 -11.53 14.49 -1.65
C SER A 197 -10.70 15.61 -2.28
N GLY A 198 -10.58 15.60 -3.62
CA GLY A 198 -10.43 16.82 -4.43
C GLY A 198 -9.05 17.49 -4.53
N ALA A 199 -8.08 16.83 -5.19
CA ALA A 199 -7.03 17.53 -5.93
C ALA A 199 -6.87 16.84 -7.30
N SER A 200 -6.91 17.65 -8.36
CA SER A 200 -7.22 17.28 -9.75
C SER A 200 -6.40 16.18 -10.40
N SER A 201 -7.03 15.57 -11.42
CA SER A 201 -6.37 15.13 -12.66
C SER A 201 -5.51 16.22 -13.30
#